data_AF-A0AAD0FNI6-F1
#
_entry.id   AF-A0AAD0FNI6-F1
#
_cell.length_a   1.000
_cell.length_b   1.000
_cell.length_c   1.000
_cell.angle_alpha   90.00
_cell.angle_beta   90.00
_cell.angle_gamma   90.00
#
_symmetry.space_group_name_H-M   'P 1'
#
loop_
_entity.id
_entity.type
_entity.pdbx_description
1 polymer ?
#
loop_
_entity_poly.entity_id
_entity_poly.type
_entity_poly.pdbx_seq_one_letter_code
_entity_poly.pdbx_strand_id
1 'polypeptide(L)'
;MSAAIWVLVPAAGRGARFGAPLPKQYLQAGGQILLAHTLDALLAHPAVAGAMVVIGQDDADWPGWSEWAGKPVLTCVGGATRAASVLAGLQALPDSVRADEFVLVHDAARPNLSLADLGRLLEVGRADPVGAILAAPVRDTLKRAGDDGGIDGTEPRERLWRALTPQLFRRHQLSRALSEAAAAGIEVTDEAMAMERQGQRPLLVEGSEDNFKVTTPADLDRFEFVLSRRAG
;
A
#
# COMPACT_ATOMS: atom_id res chain seq x y z
N MET A 1 16.40 -9.24 18.41
CA MET A 1 16.25 -8.87 16.99
C MET A 1 14.83 -9.18 16.59
N SER A 2 14.06 -8.21 16.10
CA SER A 2 12.68 -8.46 15.65
C SER A 2 12.71 -9.28 14.36
N ALA A 3 11.74 -10.19 14.16
CA ALA A 3 11.67 -11.04 12.96
C ALA A 3 11.65 -10.19 11.68
N ALA A 4 12.30 -10.66 10.63
CA ALA A 4 12.33 -9.98 9.34
C ALA A 4 10.93 -10.03 8.69
N ILE A 5 10.49 -8.96 8.01
CA ILE A 5 9.12 -8.83 7.48
C ILE A 5 9.09 -8.82 5.96
N TRP A 6 8.09 -9.48 5.38
CA TRP A 6 7.80 -9.38 3.95
C TRP A 6 6.78 -8.28 3.66
N VAL A 7 6.97 -7.63 2.52
CA VAL A 7 6.01 -6.65 1.99
C VAL A 7 5.33 -7.20 0.75
N LEU A 8 4.01 -7.02 0.68
CA LEU A 8 3.20 -7.24 -0.50
C LEU A 8 3.00 -5.91 -1.21
N VAL A 9 3.21 -5.92 -2.53
CA VAL A 9 3.05 -4.75 -3.39
C VAL A 9 2.01 -5.07 -4.46
N PRO A 10 0.71 -4.81 -4.22
CA PRO A 10 -0.32 -4.97 -5.25
C PRO A 10 -0.07 -4.02 -6.44
N ALA A 11 0.30 -4.61 -7.56
CA ALA A 11 0.66 -3.96 -8.83
C ALA A 11 -0.11 -4.55 -10.04
N ALA A 12 -1.19 -5.30 -9.81
CA ALA A 12 -1.98 -5.93 -10.88
C ALA A 12 -3.01 -4.98 -11.53
N GLY A 13 -3.18 -3.77 -11.00
CA GLY A 13 -4.17 -2.81 -11.47
C GLY A 13 -3.75 -2.13 -12.78
N ARG A 14 -4.64 -2.09 -13.77
CA ARG A 14 -4.39 -1.43 -15.07
C ARG A 14 -4.61 0.09 -15.08
N GLY A 15 -5.01 0.70 -13.96
CA GLY A 15 -4.95 2.16 -13.81
C GLY A 15 -5.98 2.99 -14.62
N ALA A 16 -7.21 2.49 -14.81
CA ALA A 16 -8.27 3.08 -15.66
C ALA A 16 -8.50 4.61 -15.57
N ARG A 17 -8.15 5.26 -14.45
CA ARG A 17 -8.27 6.72 -14.24
C ARG A 17 -7.16 7.58 -14.87
N PHE A 18 -6.03 7.01 -15.30
CA PHE A 18 -4.93 7.80 -15.89
C PHE A 18 -5.14 8.09 -17.39
N GLY A 19 -6.04 7.35 -18.06
CA GLY A 19 -6.21 7.43 -19.52
C GLY A 19 -4.97 7.05 -20.34
N ALA A 20 -3.88 6.64 -19.69
CA ALA A 20 -2.64 6.24 -20.34
C ALA A 20 -2.69 4.76 -20.78
N PRO A 21 -2.01 4.41 -21.88
CA PRO A 21 -1.92 3.01 -22.33
C PRO A 21 -1.13 2.13 -21.35
N LEU A 22 -0.25 2.73 -20.54
CA LEU A 22 0.62 2.05 -19.58
C LEU A 22 0.00 2.04 -18.17
N PRO A 23 0.03 0.90 -17.45
CA PRO A 23 -0.36 0.86 -16.04
C PRO A 23 0.43 1.85 -15.17
N LYS A 24 -0.23 2.46 -14.19
CA LYS A 24 0.32 3.60 -13.42
C LYS A 24 1.67 3.29 -12.74
N GLN A 25 1.82 2.09 -12.21
CA GLN A 25 3.02 1.62 -11.53
C GLN A 25 4.27 1.60 -12.45
N TYR A 26 4.07 1.58 -13.76
CA TYR A 26 5.13 1.60 -14.77
C TYR A 26 5.39 3.00 -15.36
N LEU A 27 4.64 4.03 -14.93
CA LEU A 27 4.95 5.41 -15.30
C LEU A 27 6.34 5.81 -14.81
N GLN A 28 7.04 6.62 -15.59
CA GLN A 28 8.38 7.09 -15.26
C GLN A 28 8.34 8.40 -14.48
N ALA A 29 9.22 8.53 -13.50
CA ALA A 29 9.53 9.75 -12.78
C ALA A 29 11.03 9.77 -12.49
N GLY A 30 11.72 10.86 -12.85
CA GLY A 30 13.17 10.97 -12.62
C GLY A 30 14.01 9.85 -13.25
N GLY A 31 13.58 9.32 -14.40
CA GLY A 31 14.29 8.27 -15.14
C GLY A 31 14.07 6.83 -14.65
N GLN A 32 13.22 6.60 -13.65
CA GLN A 32 12.85 5.26 -13.16
C GLN A 32 11.33 5.11 -13.08
N ILE A 33 10.83 3.88 -13.17
CA ILE A 33 9.39 3.61 -13.02
C ILE A 33 8.94 3.77 -11.55
N LEU A 34 7.69 4.17 -11.32
CA LEU A 34 7.15 4.37 -9.96
C LEU A 34 7.31 3.15 -9.05
N LEU A 35 7.18 1.95 -9.61
CA LEU A 35 7.39 0.70 -8.87
C LEU A 35 8.85 0.55 -8.38
N ALA A 36 9.84 1.01 -9.16
CA ALA A 36 11.25 1.00 -8.73
C ALA A 36 11.44 1.88 -7.49
N HIS A 37 10.95 3.13 -7.54
CA HIS A 37 11.00 4.05 -6.39
C HIS A 37 10.30 3.48 -5.15
N THR A 38 9.18 2.78 -5.36
CA THR A 38 8.46 2.10 -4.28
C THR A 38 9.30 0.97 -3.66
N LEU A 39 9.95 0.15 -4.49
CA LEU A 39 10.85 -0.90 -4.02
C LEU A 39 12.08 -0.32 -3.32
N ASP A 40 12.66 0.78 -3.83
CA ASP A 40 13.76 1.51 -3.18
C ASP A 40 13.37 1.94 -1.76
N ALA A 41 12.20 2.58 -1.61
CA ALA A 41 11.73 3.06 -0.31
C ALA A 41 11.47 1.92 0.70
N LEU A 42 10.89 0.81 0.24
CA LEU A 42 10.56 -0.34 1.09
C LEU A 42 11.79 -1.18 1.45
N LEU A 43 12.59 -1.56 0.47
CA LEU A 43 13.70 -2.50 0.63
C LEU A 43 14.96 -1.84 1.18
N ALA A 44 15.05 -0.50 1.21
CA ALA A 44 16.07 0.21 1.97
C ALA A 44 15.96 -0.02 3.50
N HIS A 45 14.77 -0.35 4.03
CA HIS A 45 14.61 -0.55 5.47
C HIS A 45 15.14 -1.93 5.93
N PRO A 46 16.04 -2.01 6.93
CA PRO A 46 16.74 -3.26 7.29
C PRO A 46 15.80 -4.37 7.81
N ALA A 47 14.67 -4.01 8.40
CA ALA A 47 13.70 -5.00 8.86
C ALA A 47 12.95 -5.72 7.73
N VAL A 48 12.88 -5.13 6.52
CA VAL A 48 12.17 -5.74 5.39
C VAL A 48 13.06 -6.78 4.73
N ALA A 49 12.59 -8.02 4.66
CA ALA A 49 13.34 -9.18 4.18
C ALA A 49 13.26 -9.35 2.66
N GLY A 50 12.15 -8.95 2.05
CA GLY A 50 11.86 -9.18 0.64
C GLY A 50 10.47 -8.67 0.27
N ALA A 51 10.18 -8.65 -1.03
CA ALA A 51 8.93 -8.18 -1.59
C ALA A 51 8.21 -9.28 -2.39
N MET A 52 6.89 -9.38 -2.21
CA MET A 52 5.97 -10.11 -3.09
C MET A 52 5.22 -9.08 -3.94
N VAL A 53 5.61 -8.92 -5.20
CA VAL A 53 4.98 -8.00 -6.15
C VAL A 53 3.87 -8.75 -6.88
N VAL A 54 2.63 -8.31 -6.68
CA VAL A 54 1.46 -8.98 -7.28
C VAL A 54 1.16 -8.30 -8.61
N ILE A 55 1.42 -8.97 -9.72
CA ILE A 55 1.32 -8.42 -11.08
C ILE A 55 0.08 -8.92 -11.82
N GLY A 56 -0.25 -8.30 -12.94
CA GLY A 56 -1.33 -8.77 -13.82
C GLY A 56 -1.01 -10.13 -14.44
N GLN A 57 -2.04 -10.86 -14.88
CA GLN A 57 -1.83 -12.00 -15.76
C GLN A 57 -1.21 -11.50 -17.06
N ASP A 58 -0.12 -12.15 -17.51
CA ASP A 58 0.63 -11.80 -18.73
C ASP A 58 1.10 -10.34 -18.76
N ASP A 59 1.52 -9.80 -17.60
CA ASP A 59 2.02 -8.44 -17.47
C ASP A 59 3.35 -8.24 -18.24
N ALA A 60 3.23 -7.78 -19.48
CA ALA A 60 4.36 -7.58 -20.38
C ALA A 60 5.27 -6.39 -20.00
N ASP A 61 4.78 -5.50 -19.13
CA ASP A 61 5.54 -4.33 -18.66
C ASP A 61 6.39 -4.65 -17.42
N TRP A 62 6.21 -5.83 -16.82
CA TRP A 62 7.01 -6.28 -15.67
C TRP A 62 8.49 -6.45 -16.07
N PRO A 63 9.44 -5.74 -15.42
CA PRO A 63 10.85 -5.79 -15.81
C PRO A 63 11.58 -7.12 -15.57
N GLY A 64 10.96 -8.08 -14.88
CA GLY A 64 11.60 -9.37 -14.57
C GLY A 64 12.55 -9.35 -13.36
N TRP A 65 12.43 -8.39 -12.45
CA TRP A 65 13.30 -8.30 -11.28
C TRP A 65 13.12 -9.49 -10.32
N SER A 66 14.21 -10.14 -9.97
CA SER A 66 14.26 -11.21 -8.97
C SER A 66 14.91 -10.77 -7.65
N GLU A 67 15.64 -9.66 -7.67
CA GLU A 67 16.22 -9.02 -6.50
C GLU A 67 16.18 -7.50 -6.62
N TRP A 68 16.23 -6.82 -5.49
CA TRP A 68 16.35 -5.37 -5.40
C TRP A 68 17.00 -4.99 -4.08
N ALA A 69 17.99 -4.09 -4.12
CA ALA A 69 18.79 -3.70 -2.95
C ALA A 69 19.34 -4.90 -2.14
N GLY A 70 19.74 -5.99 -2.82
CA GLY A 70 20.25 -7.22 -2.20
C GLY A 70 19.20 -8.08 -1.49
N LYS A 71 17.90 -7.84 -1.76
CA LYS A 71 16.77 -8.58 -1.17
C LYS A 71 15.90 -9.22 -2.25
N PRO A 72 15.31 -10.39 -2.00
CA PRO A 72 14.48 -11.09 -2.98
C PRO A 72 13.23 -10.28 -3.36
N VAL A 73 12.94 -10.27 -4.65
CA VAL A 73 11.69 -9.80 -5.24
C VAL A 73 11.03 -10.99 -5.93
N LEU A 74 9.90 -11.43 -5.37
CA LEU A 74 9.09 -12.50 -5.90
C LEU A 74 7.84 -11.93 -6.55
N THR A 75 7.25 -12.69 -7.46
CA THR A 75 5.99 -12.31 -8.11
C THR A 75 4.93 -13.38 -7.99
N CYS A 76 3.68 -12.94 -8.03
CA CYS A 76 2.52 -13.80 -8.24
C CYS A 76 1.47 -13.07 -9.07
N VAL A 77 0.51 -13.81 -9.62
CA VAL A 77 -0.60 -13.25 -10.39
C VAL A 77 -1.67 -12.73 -9.43
N GLY A 78 -2.15 -11.51 -9.69
CA GLY A 78 -3.23 -10.88 -8.93
C GLY A 78 -4.63 -11.35 -9.30
N GLY A 79 -5.62 -10.85 -8.56
CA GLY A 79 -7.04 -11.10 -8.80
C GLY A 79 -7.75 -9.92 -9.47
N ALA A 80 -9.06 -10.07 -9.69
CA ALA A 80 -9.89 -9.06 -10.36
C ALA A 80 -9.97 -7.71 -9.61
N THR A 81 -9.78 -7.72 -8.28
CA THR A 81 -9.81 -6.52 -7.44
C THR A 81 -8.48 -6.33 -6.70
N ARG A 82 -8.28 -5.13 -6.12
CA ARG A 82 -7.12 -4.85 -5.25
C ARG A 82 -7.07 -5.85 -4.09
N ALA A 83 -8.20 -6.07 -3.41
CA ALA A 83 -8.30 -7.00 -2.29
C ALA A 83 -7.97 -8.45 -2.70
N ALA A 84 -8.48 -8.91 -3.86
CA ALA A 84 -8.17 -10.24 -4.37
C ALA A 84 -6.67 -10.39 -4.73
N SER A 85 -6.05 -9.33 -5.24
CA SER A 85 -4.60 -9.30 -5.50
C SER A 85 -3.79 -9.39 -4.21
N VAL A 86 -4.17 -8.66 -3.17
CA VAL A 86 -3.51 -8.77 -1.85
C VAL A 86 -3.66 -10.18 -1.29
N LEU A 87 -4.86 -10.79 -1.38
CA LEU A 87 -5.09 -12.16 -0.92
C LEU A 87 -4.22 -13.18 -1.68
N ALA A 88 -4.11 -13.05 -3.00
CA ALA A 88 -3.24 -13.90 -3.81
C ALA A 88 -1.76 -13.76 -3.40
N GLY A 89 -1.29 -12.53 -3.16
CA GLY A 89 0.05 -12.28 -2.65
C GLY A 89 0.29 -12.91 -1.28
N LEU A 90 -0.69 -12.86 -0.37
CA LEU A 90 -0.59 -13.49 0.95
C LEU A 90 -0.49 -15.01 0.86
N GLN A 91 -1.14 -15.62 -0.13
CA GLN A 91 -1.09 -17.05 -0.39
C GLN A 91 0.24 -17.46 -1.04
N ALA A 92 0.81 -16.60 -1.89
CA ALA A 92 2.06 -16.85 -2.60
C ALA A 92 3.33 -16.57 -1.78
N LEU A 93 3.22 -15.95 -0.59
CA LEU A 93 4.37 -15.72 0.28
C LEU A 93 5.10 -17.03 0.61
N PRO A 94 6.45 -17.00 0.70
CA PRO A 94 7.25 -18.18 1.02
C PRO A 94 6.78 -18.89 2.30
N ASP A 95 6.93 -20.21 2.35
CA ASP A 95 6.58 -21.03 3.53
C ASP A 95 7.36 -20.63 4.79
N SER A 96 8.51 -19.98 4.63
CA SER A 96 9.29 -19.41 5.73
C SER A 96 8.59 -18.25 6.43
N VAL A 97 7.64 -17.57 5.75
CA VAL A 97 6.83 -16.51 6.34
C VAL A 97 5.63 -17.13 7.04
N ARG A 98 5.67 -17.29 8.35
CA ARG A 98 4.66 -18.06 9.06
C ARG A 98 3.31 -17.34 9.12
N ALA A 99 2.26 -18.12 9.36
CA ALA A 99 0.89 -17.61 9.45
C ALA A 99 0.70 -16.54 10.56
N ASP A 100 1.45 -16.66 11.66
CA ASP A 100 1.40 -15.74 12.79
C ASP A 100 2.32 -14.51 12.63
N GLU A 101 3.14 -14.45 11.59
CA GLU A 101 4.03 -13.32 11.35
C GLU A 101 3.31 -12.12 10.75
N PHE A 102 3.84 -10.93 11.05
CA PHE A 102 3.39 -9.70 10.44
C PHE A 102 3.84 -9.60 8.98
N VAL A 103 3.00 -8.99 8.16
CA VAL A 103 3.27 -8.65 6.76
C VAL A 103 2.87 -7.20 6.52
N LEU A 104 3.57 -6.54 5.60
CA LEU A 104 3.22 -5.21 5.13
C LEU A 104 2.45 -5.32 3.82
N VAL A 105 1.45 -4.47 3.61
CA VAL A 105 0.85 -4.25 2.29
C VAL A 105 1.06 -2.79 1.92
N HIS A 106 1.68 -2.53 0.78
CA HIS A 106 2.02 -1.19 0.32
C HIS A 106 1.64 -0.97 -1.14
N ASP A 107 1.04 0.18 -1.45
CA ASP A 107 0.58 0.46 -2.81
C ASP A 107 1.77 0.73 -3.73
N ALA A 108 1.84 0.06 -4.89
CA ALA A 108 2.86 0.26 -5.92
C ALA A 108 2.98 1.72 -6.44
N ALA A 109 1.95 2.53 -6.22
CA ALA A 109 1.87 3.92 -6.66
C ALA A 109 2.16 4.93 -5.52
N ARG A 110 2.80 4.51 -4.42
CA ARG A 110 3.24 5.39 -3.32
C ARG A 110 4.77 5.39 -3.21
N PRO A 111 5.46 5.97 -4.20
CA PRO A 111 6.91 5.85 -4.35
C PRO A 111 7.72 6.64 -3.29
N ASN A 112 7.05 7.40 -2.43
CA ASN A 112 7.66 8.43 -1.58
C ASN A 112 7.60 8.09 -0.08
N LEU A 113 7.53 6.81 0.29
CA LEU A 113 7.54 6.36 1.67
C LEU A 113 8.87 6.73 2.37
N SER A 114 8.80 7.25 3.60
CA SER A 114 9.98 7.56 4.40
C SER A 114 10.41 6.36 5.27
N LEU A 115 11.72 6.19 5.46
CA LEU A 115 12.26 5.16 6.35
C LEU A 115 11.82 5.37 7.81
N ALA A 116 11.70 6.63 8.24
CA ALA A 116 11.27 6.97 9.59
C ALA A 116 9.80 6.57 9.84
N ASP A 117 8.91 6.82 8.88
CA ASP A 117 7.50 6.41 8.99
C ASP A 117 7.36 4.90 9.00
N LEU A 118 8.10 4.20 8.12
CA LEU A 118 8.11 2.74 8.11
C LEU A 118 8.65 2.17 9.43
N GLY A 119 9.74 2.73 9.96
CA GLY A 119 10.31 2.33 11.25
C GLY A 119 9.31 2.46 12.40
N ARG A 120 8.62 3.61 12.49
CA ARG A 120 7.60 3.85 13.52
C ARG A 120 6.36 2.97 13.35
N LEU A 121 5.91 2.72 12.12
CA LEU A 121 4.84 1.77 11.84
C LEU A 121 5.19 0.38 12.37
N LEU A 122 6.41 -0.08 12.09
CA LEU A 122 6.88 -1.39 12.54
C LEU A 122 7.01 -1.45 14.06
N GLU A 123 7.53 -0.40 14.70
CA GLU A 123 7.65 -0.32 16.15
C GLU A 123 6.29 -0.39 16.84
N VAL A 124 5.37 0.51 16.47
CA VAL A 124 4.04 0.61 17.10
C VAL A 124 3.17 -0.59 16.75
N GLY A 125 3.10 -0.96 15.47
CA GLY A 125 2.17 -2.00 15.02
C GLY A 125 2.60 -3.42 15.40
N ARG A 126 3.90 -3.70 15.61
CA ARG A 126 4.33 -5.01 16.14
C ARG A 126 4.06 -5.18 17.63
N ALA A 127 3.93 -4.08 18.37
CA ALA A 127 3.56 -4.09 19.77
C ALA A 127 2.04 -4.28 19.98
N ASP A 128 1.24 -4.13 18.92
CA ASP A 128 -0.21 -4.27 18.95
C ASP A 128 -0.66 -5.69 18.53
N PRO A 129 -1.68 -6.28 19.19
CA PRO A 129 -2.17 -7.60 18.83
C PRO A 129 -2.88 -7.68 17.47
N VAL A 130 -3.38 -6.54 16.96
CA VAL A 130 -4.09 -6.43 15.67
C VAL A 130 -3.13 -6.00 14.57
N GLY A 131 -2.44 -4.88 14.78
CA GLY A 131 -1.61 -4.22 13.78
C GLY A 131 -1.93 -2.73 13.63
N ALA A 132 -1.40 -2.13 12.57
CA ALA A 132 -1.46 -0.68 12.39
C ALA A 132 -1.40 -0.27 10.92
N ILE A 133 -1.81 0.96 10.63
CA ILE A 133 -1.64 1.58 9.32
C ILE A 133 -0.93 2.92 9.44
N LEU A 134 -0.20 3.31 8.40
CA LEU A 134 0.11 4.72 8.21
C LEU A 134 -1.17 5.49 7.86
N ALA A 135 -1.36 6.65 8.47
CA ALA A 135 -2.47 7.54 8.16
C ALA A 135 -2.07 9.00 8.37
N ALA A 136 -2.78 9.96 7.79
CA ALA A 136 -2.56 11.40 8.04
C ALA A 136 -3.87 12.07 8.51
N PRO A 137 -3.86 12.99 9.48
CA PRO A 137 -5.06 13.66 9.93
C PRO A 137 -5.65 14.53 8.82
N VAL A 138 -6.98 14.63 8.74
CA VAL A 138 -7.63 15.51 7.77
C VAL A 138 -7.44 16.98 8.19
N ARG A 139 -6.80 17.77 7.32
CA ARG A 139 -6.48 19.18 7.57
C ARG A 139 -7.37 20.18 6.86
N ASP A 140 -8.02 19.77 5.77
CA ASP A 140 -8.93 20.62 5.02
C ASP A 140 -10.35 20.52 5.56
N THR A 141 -11.18 21.53 5.26
CA THR A 141 -12.61 21.48 5.56
C THR A 141 -13.28 20.45 4.64
N LEU A 142 -14.01 19.49 5.22
CA LEU A 142 -14.74 18.49 4.45
C LEU A 142 -16.14 19.00 4.10
N LYS A 143 -16.56 18.75 2.86
CA LYS A 143 -17.91 19.03 2.38
C LYS A 143 -18.59 17.71 2.00
N ARG A 144 -19.87 17.59 2.37
CA ARG A 144 -20.74 16.53 1.83
C ARG A 144 -21.38 17.07 0.55
N ALA A 145 -21.19 16.37 -0.55
CA ALA A 145 -21.84 16.70 -1.81
C ALA A 145 -23.25 16.09 -1.83
N GLY A 146 -24.21 16.84 -2.35
CA GLY A 146 -25.52 16.33 -2.72
C GLY A 146 -25.50 15.67 -4.11
N ASP A 147 -26.56 14.93 -4.42
CA ASP A 147 -26.69 14.21 -5.70
C ASP A 147 -26.73 15.15 -6.93
N ASP A 148 -27.04 16.43 -6.72
CA ASP A 148 -27.07 17.49 -7.75
C ASP A 148 -25.71 18.19 -7.93
N GLY A 149 -24.67 17.78 -7.18
CA GLY A 149 -23.35 18.42 -7.18
C GLY A 149 -23.26 19.66 -6.28
N GLY A 150 -24.33 20.01 -5.57
CA GLY A 150 -24.35 21.03 -4.54
C GLY A 150 -23.62 20.61 -3.26
N ILE A 151 -23.41 21.57 -2.35
CA ILE A 151 -22.88 21.30 -1.01
C ILE A 151 -24.06 21.12 -0.05
N ASP A 152 -24.28 19.88 0.42
CA ASP A 152 -25.29 19.56 1.43
C ASP A 152 -24.87 20.01 2.83
N GLY A 153 -23.56 20.01 3.11
CA GLY A 153 -23.08 20.33 4.45
C GLY A 153 -21.56 20.38 4.59
N THR A 154 -21.14 20.84 5.76
CA THR A 154 -19.75 20.79 6.21
C THR A 154 -19.61 19.72 7.28
N GLU A 155 -18.66 18.82 7.12
CA GLU A 155 -18.45 17.70 8.05
C GLU A 155 -17.38 18.04 9.10
N PRO A 156 -17.55 17.61 10.36
CA PRO A 156 -16.49 17.69 11.36
C PRO A 156 -15.31 16.82 10.92
N ARG A 157 -14.12 17.38 10.97
CA ARG A 157 -12.87 16.70 10.57
C ARG A 157 -12.09 16.14 11.75
N GLU A 158 -12.52 16.46 12.96
CA GLU A 158 -11.89 15.99 14.20
C GLU A 158 -11.86 14.46 14.21
N ARG A 159 -10.68 13.89 14.46
CA ARG A 159 -10.44 12.44 14.47
C ARG A 159 -10.69 11.74 13.12
N LEU A 160 -10.83 12.47 12.01
CA LEU A 160 -10.81 11.88 10.68
C LEU A 160 -9.39 11.82 10.15
N TRP A 161 -9.06 10.66 9.58
CA TRP A 161 -7.74 10.36 9.05
C TRP A 161 -7.85 9.83 7.63
N ARG A 162 -6.89 10.21 6.79
CA ARG A 162 -6.67 9.63 5.48
C ARG A 162 -5.80 8.39 5.62
N ALA A 163 -6.35 7.23 5.29
CA ALA A 163 -5.57 6.00 5.23
C ALA A 163 -4.45 6.10 4.18
N LEU A 164 -3.25 5.71 4.58
CA LEU A 164 -2.08 5.56 3.72
C LEU A 164 -1.67 4.09 3.74
N THR A 165 -0.56 3.79 3.07
CA THR A 165 0.13 2.51 3.21
C THR A 165 1.62 2.79 3.44
N PRO A 166 2.40 1.91 4.09
CA PRO A 166 2.06 0.52 4.37
C PRO A 166 0.99 0.31 5.44
N GLN A 167 0.29 -0.81 5.32
CA GLN A 167 -0.60 -1.35 6.35
C GLN A 167 0.01 -2.66 6.87
N LEU A 168 0.06 -2.82 8.19
CA LEU A 168 0.80 -3.88 8.88
C LEU A 168 -0.18 -4.75 9.68
N PHE A 169 -0.29 -6.02 9.30
CA PHE A 169 -1.19 -6.98 9.95
C PHE A 169 -0.55 -8.36 10.00
N ARG A 170 -1.04 -9.26 10.86
CA ARG A 170 -0.63 -10.66 10.85
C ARG A 170 -1.17 -11.36 9.60
N ARG A 171 -0.32 -12.16 8.94
CA ARG A 171 -0.63 -12.88 7.69
C ARG A 171 -1.97 -13.61 7.80
N HIS A 172 -2.13 -14.47 8.80
CA HIS A 172 -3.33 -15.29 8.96
C HIS A 172 -4.60 -14.45 9.19
N GLN A 173 -4.54 -13.46 10.08
CA GLN A 173 -5.70 -12.63 10.40
C GLN A 173 -6.15 -11.84 9.17
N LEU A 174 -5.20 -11.25 8.44
CA LEU A 174 -5.50 -10.51 7.22
C LEU A 174 -6.03 -11.42 6.11
N SER A 175 -5.43 -12.59 5.90
CA SER A 175 -5.92 -13.57 4.92
C SER A 175 -7.35 -14.02 5.21
N ARG A 176 -7.69 -14.25 6.48
CA ARG A 176 -9.06 -14.58 6.89
C ARG A 176 -10.01 -13.41 6.64
N ALA A 177 -9.65 -12.21 7.07
CA ALA A 177 -10.46 -11.00 6.90
C ALA A 177 -10.80 -10.72 5.43
N LEU A 178 -9.81 -10.82 4.54
CA LEU A 178 -9.99 -10.63 3.10
C LEU A 178 -10.82 -11.75 2.46
N SER A 179 -10.58 -13.01 2.84
CA SER A 179 -11.35 -14.15 2.35
C SER A 179 -12.82 -14.07 2.73
N GLU A 180 -13.13 -13.69 3.98
CA GLU A 180 -14.50 -13.55 4.46
C GLU A 180 -15.22 -12.37 3.81
N ALA A 181 -14.53 -11.24 3.62
CA ALA A 181 -15.10 -10.11 2.88
C ALA A 181 -15.43 -10.50 1.43
N ALA A 182 -14.54 -11.23 0.75
CA ALA A 182 -14.77 -11.73 -0.60
C ALA A 182 -15.96 -12.71 -0.66
N ALA A 183 -16.04 -13.65 0.29
CA ALA A 183 -17.16 -14.60 0.38
C ALA A 183 -18.51 -13.91 0.62
N ALA A 184 -18.51 -12.77 1.32
CA ALA A 184 -19.69 -11.94 1.55
C ALA A 184 -20.02 -10.99 0.37
N GLY A 185 -19.23 -11.00 -0.72
CA GLY A 185 -19.42 -10.10 -1.87
C GLY A 185 -19.10 -8.63 -1.56
N ILE A 186 -18.24 -8.38 -0.56
CA ILE A 186 -17.93 -7.03 -0.08
C ILE A 186 -16.59 -6.59 -0.63
N GLU A 187 -16.60 -5.52 -1.41
CA GLU A 187 -15.38 -4.88 -1.90
C GLU A 187 -14.79 -3.99 -0.80
N VAL A 188 -13.70 -4.44 -0.18
CA VAL A 188 -12.94 -3.64 0.78
C VAL A 188 -11.98 -2.70 0.06
N THR A 189 -11.85 -1.48 0.56
CA THR A 189 -11.02 -0.44 -0.06
C THR A 189 -9.55 -0.59 0.33
N ASP A 190 -9.27 -1.05 1.55
CA ASP A 190 -7.96 -1.33 2.09
C ASP A 190 -7.96 -2.52 3.07
N GLU A 191 -6.77 -2.85 3.59
CA GLU A 191 -6.60 -3.98 4.50
C GLU A 191 -7.23 -3.70 5.87
N ALA A 192 -7.17 -2.45 6.34
CA ALA A 192 -7.80 -2.01 7.59
C ALA A 192 -9.32 -2.21 7.57
N MET A 193 -10.01 -1.85 6.48
CA MET A 193 -11.45 -2.10 6.34
C MET A 193 -11.77 -3.60 6.47
N ALA A 194 -10.95 -4.49 5.92
CA ALA A 194 -11.15 -5.92 6.10
C ALA A 194 -11.03 -6.33 7.58
N MET A 195 -10.04 -5.80 8.29
CA MET A 195 -9.81 -6.05 9.71
C MET A 195 -10.94 -5.49 10.59
N GLU A 196 -11.44 -4.29 10.29
CA GLU A 196 -12.58 -3.66 10.98
C GLU A 196 -13.84 -4.51 10.90
N ARG A 197 -14.09 -5.13 9.74
CA ARG A 197 -15.22 -6.05 9.55
C ARG A 197 -15.12 -7.32 10.41
N GLN A 198 -13.93 -7.67 10.87
CA GLN A 198 -13.68 -8.73 11.85
C GLN A 198 -13.84 -8.25 13.30
N GLY A 199 -14.35 -7.04 13.51
CA GLY A 199 -14.46 -6.40 14.83
C GLY A 199 -13.12 -5.93 15.40
N GLN A 200 -12.05 -5.93 14.59
CA GLN A 200 -10.73 -5.48 15.02
C GLN A 200 -10.60 -3.96 14.93
N ARG A 201 -9.60 -3.40 15.63
CA ARG A 201 -9.36 -1.95 15.69
C ARG A 201 -7.88 -1.66 15.46
N PRO A 202 -7.42 -1.64 14.20
CA PRO A 202 -6.04 -1.29 13.85
C PRO A 202 -5.64 0.08 14.42
N LEU A 203 -4.37 0.22 14.80
CA LEU A 203 -3.84 1.51 15.22
C LEU A 203 -3.59 2.45 14.04
N LEU A 204 -3.74 3.76 14.28
CA LEU A 204 -3.35 4.82 13.36
C LEU A 204 -1.97 5.33 13.75
N VAL A 205 -1.03 5.27 12.81
CA VAL A 205 0.33 5.76 12.97
C VAL A 205 0.52 6.95 12.02
N GLU A 206 0.64 8.16 12.55
CA GLU A 206 0.64 9.40 11.75
C GLU A 206 1.81 9.47 10.76
N GLY A 207 1.62 9.21 9.46
CA GLY A 207 2.66 9.27 8.44
C GLY A 207 2.73 10.61 7.71
N SER A 208 3.82 10.85 6.99
CA SER A 208 3.99 12.06 6.18
C SER A 208 2.92 12.17 5.07
N GLU A 209 2.40 13.38 4.88
CA GLU A 209 1.51 13.72 3.75
C GLU A 209 2.22 13.64 2.38
N ASP A 210 3.56 13.62 2.39
CA ASP A 210 4.37 13.40 1.20
C ASP A 210 4.35 11.93 0.74
N ASN A 211 3.86 11.00 1.57
CA ASN A 211 3.56 9.62 1.15
C ASN A 211 2.20 9.54 0.41
N PHE A 212 2.00 10.44 -0.55
CA PHE A 212 0.79 10.49 -1.38
C PHE A 212 0.83 9.41 -2.46
N LYS A 213 -0.36 9.03 -2.93
CA LYS A 213 -0.52 8.08 -4.01
C LYS A 213 -0.52 8.82 -5.34
N VAL A 214 0.33 8.40 -6.28
CA VAL A 214 0.33 8.92 -7.64
C VAL A 214 -0.89 8.35 -8.38
N THR A 215 -1.90 9.19 -8.57
CA THR A 215 -3.17 8.79 -9.19
C THR A 215 -3.55 9.59 -10.41
N THR A 216 -2.99 10.78 -10.57
CA THR A 216 -3.22 11.74 -11.66
C THR A 216 -1.90 12.24 -12.24
N PRO A 217 -1.89 12.85 -13.44
CA PRO A 217 -0.69 13.50 -13.99
C PRO A 217 -0.10 14.56 -13.05
N ALA A 218 -0.95 15.36 -12.38
CA ALA A 218 -0.48 16.35 -11.42
C ALA A 218 0.23 15.73 -10.20
N ASP A 219 -0.18 14.52 -9.78
CA ASP A 219 0.54 13.78 -8.74
C ASP A 219 1.93 13.33 -9.21
N LEU A 220 2.06 12.97 -10.50
CA LEU A 220 3.33 12.58 -11.09
C LEU A 220 4.29 13.78 -11.13
N ASP A 221 3.82 14.94 -11.60
CA ASP A 221 4.60 16.19 -11.61
C ASP A 221 5.04 16.57 -10.19
N ARG A 222 4.13 16.44 -9.21
CA ARG A 222 4.46 16.65 -7.79
C ARG A 222 5.56 15.70 -7.33
N PHE A 223 5.50 14.42 -7.71
CA PHE A 223 6.51 13.46 -7.32
C PHE A 223 7.87 13.76 -7.97
N GLU A 224 7.90 14.15 -9.25
CA GLU A 224 9.13 14.59 -9.92
C GLU A 224 9.75 15.81 -9.24
N PHE A 225 8.92 16.78 -8.83
CA PHE A 225 9.40 17.91 -8.05
C PHE A 225 10.03 17.46 -6.72
N VAL A 226 9.39 16.54 -5.98
CA VAL A 226 9.94 15.98 -4.74
C VAL A 226 11.27 15.27 -4.99
N LEU A 227 11.39 14.49 -6.06
CA LEU A 227 12.65 13.83 -6.44
C LEU A 227 13.76 14.84 -6.70
N SER A 228 13.47 15.95 -7.40
CA SER A 228 14.47 16.99 -7.69
C SER A 228 15.04 17.64 -6.42
N ARG A 229 14.28 17.65 -5.33
CA ARG A 229 14.67 18.19 -4.02
C ARG A 229 15.46 17.21 -3.15
N ARG A 230 15.49 15.91 -3.50
CA ARG A 230 16.27 14.88 -2.80
C ARG A 230 17.70 14.75 -3.35
N ALA A 231 17.88 15.10 -4.62
CA ALA A 231 19.16 14.97 -5.33
C ALA A 231 20.11 16.18 -5.14
N GLY A 232 19.69 17.20 -4.39
CA GLY A 232 20.50 18.36 -4.01
C GLY A 232 20.58 18.49 -2.50
#